data_AF-N9KKA4-F1
#
_entry.id   AF-N9KKA4-F1
#
_cell.length_a   1.000
_cell.length_b   1.000
_cell.length_c   1.000
_cell.angle_alpha   90.00
_cell.angle_beta   90.00
_cell.angle_gamma   90.00
#
_symmetry.space_group_name_H-M   'P 1'
#
loop_
_entity.id
_entity.type
_entity.pdbx_description
1 polymer ?
#
loop_
_entity_poly.entity_id
_entity_poly.type
_entity_poly.pdbx_seq_one_letter_code
_entity_poly.pdbx_strand_id
1 'polypeptide(L)'
;MGQWVGECWEQITHGCGYIFNCNHPHYMAIYESMGTLGIGMIHRHDEKKINNFLNYVVPYLVNGEKEQQHPRVKGSPYMRSFGKGVIDSKNRRGL
;
A
#
# COMPACT_ATOMS: atom_id res chain seq x y z
N MET A 1 0.94 0.96 11.65
CA MET A 1 -0.46 0.46 11.59
C MET A 1 -0.54 -1.01 11.19
N GLY A 2 0.01 -1.41 10.03
CA GLY A 2 -0.11 -2.80 9.52
C GLY A 2 0.43 -3.89 10.46
N GLN A 3 1.57 -3.62 11.13
CA GLN A 3 2.17 -4.54 12.10
C GLN A 3 1.20 -4.90 13.23
N TRP A 4 0.71 -3.88 13.94
CA TRP A 4 -0.20 -4.05 15.06
C TRP A 4 -1.50 -4.78 14.69
N VAL A 5 -2.05 -4.51 13.50
CA VAL A 5 -3.26 -5.20 13.01
C VAL A 5 -3.00 -6.69 12.84
N GLY A 6 -1.86 -7.08 12.27
CA GLY A 6 -1.58 -8.50 12.07
C GLY A 6 -1.12 -9.22 13.35
N GLU A 7 -0.47 -8.53 14.29
CA GLU A 7 -0.22 -9.07 15.64
C GLU A 7 -1.54 -9.35 16.38
N CYS A 8 -2.52 -8.43 16.24
CA CYS A 8 -3.87 -8.66 16.77
C CYS A 8 -4.56 -9.84 16.06
N TRP A 9 -4.38 -9.98 14.74
CA TRP A 9 -4.92 -11.11 13.97
C TRP A 9 -4.35 -12.45 14.44
N GLU A 10 -3.04 -12.53 14.66
CA GLU A 10 -2.37 -13.72 15.20
C GLU A 10 -2.90 -14.09 16.59
N GLN A 11 -3.14 -13.10 17.46
CA GLN A 11 -3.76 -13.32 18.78
C GLN A 11 -5.19 -13.86 18.68
N ILE A 12 -6.04 -13.24 17.86
CA ILE A 12 -7.45 -13.65 17.65
C ILE A 12 -7.54 -15.07 17.09
N THR A 13 -6.60 -15.43 16.23
CA THR A 13 -6.56 -16.73 15.58
C THR A 13 -5.76 -17.77 16.36
N HIS A 14 -5.33 -17.46 17.59
CA HIS A 14 -4.52 -18.36 18.42
C HIS A 14 -3.27 -18.91 17.70
N GLY A 15 -2.62 -18.06 16.91
CA GLY A 15 -1.43 -18.42 16.13
C GLY A 15 -1.72 -19.16 14.81
N CYS A 16 -2.98 -19.41 14.47
CA CYS A 16 -3.34 -20.02 13.18
C CYS A 16 -3.37 -19.01 12.02
N GLY A 17 -3.48 -17.72 12.32
CA GLY A 17 -3.47 -16.63 11.36
C GLY A 17 -2.05 -16.18 11.03
N TYR A 18 -1.82 -15.80 9.78
CA TYR A 18 -0.52 -15.32 9.30
C TYR A 18 -0.56 -13.82 9.00
N ILE A 19 0.51 -13.12 9.36
CA ILE A 19 0.78 -11.73 8.99
C ILE A 19 2.01 -11.68 8.09
N PHE A 20 1.93 -10.88 7.04
CA PHE A 20 3.11 -10.41 6.32
C PHE A 20 3.08 -8.89 6.19
N ASN A 21 4.10 -8.23 6.75
CA ASN A 21 4.26 -6.79 6.68
C ASN A 21 5.52 -6.44 5.87
N CYS A 22 5.33 -6.16 4.59
CA CYS A 22 6.42 -5.76 3.69
C CYS A 22 7.08 -4.42 4.06
N ASN A 23 6.44 -3.60 4.90
CA ASN A 23 7.00 -2.34 5.42
C ASN A 23 7.68 -2.53 6.79
N HIS A 24 7.85 -3.77 7.27
CA HIS A 24 8.59 -4.02 8.50
C HIS A 24 10.08 -3.70 8.29
N PRO A 25 10.77 -3.00 9.22
CA PRO A 25 12.16 -2.58 9.04
C PRO A 25 13.11 -3.73 8.68
N HIS A 26 12.94 -4.88 9.33
CA HIS A 26 13.72 -6.09 9.02
C HIS A 26 13.56 -6.55 7.57
N TYR A 27 12.35 -6.48 7.03
CA TYR A 27 12.09 -6.89 5.65
C TYR A 27 12.65 -5.87 4.65
N MET A 28 12.50 -4.58 4.94
CA MET A 28 13.06 -3.51 4.12
C MET A 28 14.60 -3.51 4.08
N ALA A 29 15.25 -3.86 5.20
CA ALA A 29 16.71 -3.94 5.31
C ALA A 29 17.33 -4.94 4.31
N ILE A 30 16.60 -6.01 3.96
CA ILE A 30 17.03 -6.98 2.95
C ILE A 30 17.22 -6.29 1.60
N TYR A 31 16.20 -5.57 1.13
CA TYR A 31 16.27 -4.83 -0.14
C TYR A 31 17.21 -3.63 -0.10
N GLU A 32 17.37 -3.01 1.07
CA GLU A 32 18.33 -1.92 1.25
C GLU A 32 19.76 -2.44 1.07
N SER A 33 20.09 -3.59 1.67
CA SER A 33 21.39 -4.25 1.52
C SER A 33 21.68 -4.68 0.08
N MET A 34 20.65 -5.08 -0.67
CA MET A 34 20.73 -5.38 -2.10
C MET A 34 20.79 -4.12 -2.98
N GLY A 35 20.57 -2.93 -2.41
CA GLY A 35 20.50 -1.68 -3.15
C GLY A 35 19.24 -1.51 -4.00
N THR A 36 18.23 -2.37 -3.84
CA THR A 36 17.01 -2.44 -4.67
C THR A 36 15.75 -1.95 -3.94
N LEU A 37 15.87 -1.43 -2.71
CA LEU A 37 14.73 -0.91 -1.95
C LEU A 37 14.02 0.22 -2.73
N GLY A 38 12.79 -0.06 -3.16
CA GLY A 38 11.92 0.86 -3.90
C GLY A 38 10.60 1.18 -3.21
N ILE A 39 10.41 0.75 -1.96
CA ILE A 39 9.21 1.01 -1.14
C ILE A 39 9.58 1.78 0.14
N GLY A 40 8.57 2.31 0.84
CA GLY A 40 8.77 3.16 2.01
C GLY A 40 8.80 4.65 1.66
N MET A 41 9.46 5.45 2.51
CA MET A 41 9.60 6.90 2.26
C MET A 41 10.61 7.16 1.15
N ILE A 42 10.15 7.78 0.06
CA ILE A 42 10.97 8.16 -1.09
C ILE A 42 11.00 9.67 -1.18
N HIS A 43 12.18 10.25 -0.98
CA HIS A 43 12.39 11.68 -1.14
C HIS A 43 12.61 12.01 -2.61
N ARG A 44 11.99 13.09 -3.12
CA ARG A 44 12.10 13.51 -4.53
C ARG A 44 13.54 13.78 -4.99
N HIS A 45 14.43 14.12 -4.08
CA HIS A 45 15.84 14.42 -4.40
C HIS A 45 16.75 13.17 -4.32
N ASP A 46 16.21 12.02 -3.95
CA ASP A 46 16.94 10.75 -3.89
C ASP A 46 16.71 9.97 -5.19
N GLU A 47 17.56 10.24 -6.18
CA GLU A 47 17.48 9.63 -7.51
C GLU A 47 17.57 8.10 -7.45
N LYS A 48 18.35 7.53 -6.52
CA LYS A 48 18.49 6.08 -6.38
C LYS A 48 17.17 5.45 -5.95
N LYS A 49 16.50 6.03 -4.94
CA LYS A 49 15.19 5.53 -4.49
C LYS A 49 14.10 5.71 -5.55
N ILE A 50 14.15 6.81 -6.31
CA ILE A 50 13.23 7.02 -7.44
C ILE A 50 13.45 5.93 -8.50
N ASN A 51 14.70 5.69 -8.90
CA ASN A 51 15.03 4.67 -9.89
C ASN A 51 14.61 3.27 -9.41
N ASN A 52 14.85 2.92 -8.15
CA ASN A 52 14.41 1.64 -7.60
C ASN A 52 12.88 1.49 -7.62
N PHE A 53 12.15 2.54 -7.26
CA PHE A 53 10.69 2.55 -7.34
C PHE A 53 10.19 2.34 -8.78
N LEU A 54 10.73 3.10 -9.72
CA LEU A 54 10.36 3.01 -11.13
C LEU A 54 10.72 1.67 -11.77
N ASN A 55 11.85 1.07 -11.40
CA ASN A 55 12.34 -0.15 -12.04
C ASN A 55 11.83 -1.45 -11.38
N TYR A 56 11.53 -1.44 -10.08
CA TYR A 56 11.15 -2.66 -9.36
C TYR A 56 9.69 -2.64 -8.87
N VAL A 57 9.16 -1.48 -8.49
CA VAL A 57 7.82 -1.40 -7.88
C VAL A 57 6.75 -1.07 -8.91
N VAL A 58 6.97 -0.08 -9.78
CA VAL A 58 6.00 0.29 -10.81
C VAL A 58 5.64 -0.90 -11.72
N PRO A 59 6.58 -1.70 -12.25
CA PRO A 59 6.25 -2.83 -13.11
C PRO A 59 5.42 -3.88 -12.38
N TYR A 60 5.66 -4.10 -11.09
CA TYR A 60 4.84 -4.98 -10.27
C TYR A 60 3.41 -4.45 -10.11
N LEU A 61 3.24 -3.14 -9.92
CA LEU A 61 1.91 -2.52 -9.74
C LEU A 61 1.09 -2.47 -11.03
N VAL A 62 1.75 -2.33 -12.18
CA VAL A 62 1.09 -2.24 -13.50
C VAL A 62 1.13 -3.55 -14.29
N ASN A 63 1.59 -4.66 -13.69
CA ASN A 63 1.67 -5.94 -14.38
C ASN A 63 0.27 -6.37 -14.85
N GLY A 64 0.09 -6.49 -16.16
CA GLY A 64 -1.18 -6.89 -16.80
C GLY A 64 -1.63 -8.31 -16.45
N GLU A 65 -0.73 -9.18 -16.02
CA GLU A 65 -1.06 -10.54 -15.56
C GLU A 65 -1.79 -10.53 -14.20
N LYS A 66 -1.79 -9.40 -13.50
CA LYS A 66 -2.56 -9.21 -12.26
C LYS A 66 -3.99 -8.77 -12.58
N GLU A 67 -4.66 -9.52 -13.45
CA GLU A 67 -6.02 -9.25 -13.93
C GLU A 67 -7.05 -9.14 -12.79
N GLN A 68 -6.77 -9.68 -11.61
CA GLN A 68 -7.64 -9.62 -10.42
C GLN A 68 -7.29 -8.49 -9.45
N GLN A 69 -6.19 -7.75 -9.67
CA GLN A 69 -5.75 -6.61 -8.85
C GLN A 69 -5.90 -5.28 -9.60
N HIS A 70 -7.09 -4.99 -10.09
CA HIS A 70 -7.45 -3.65 -10.55
C HIS A 70 -8.21 -2.90 -9.46
N PRO A 71 -8.09 -1.55 -9.39
CA PRO A 71 -9.05 -0.75 -8.65
C PRO A 71 -10.46 -1.14 -9.13
N ARG A 72 -11.30 -1.64 -8.22
CA ARG A 72 -12.70 -1.94 -8.57
C ARG A 72 -13.39 -0.61 -8.84
N VAL A 73 -13.47 -0.22 -10.11
CA VAL A 73 -14.32 0.88 -10.56
C VAL A 73 -15.73 0.57 -10.10
N LYS A 74 -16.40 1.60 -9.61
CA LYS A 74 -17.72 1.49 -9.02
C LYS A 74 -18.71 0.99 -10.09
N GLY A 75 -19.07 -0.29 -10.06
CA GLY A 75 -19.98 -0.91 -11.04
C GLY A 75 -21.44 -0.51 -10.87
N SER A 76 -21.79 0.20 -9.79
CA SER A 76 -23.14 0.70 -9.53
C SER A 76 -23.07 1.99 -8.70
N PRO A 77 -23.98 2.97 -8.91
CA PRO A 77 -24.06 4.19 -8.10
C PRO A 77 -24.14 3.97 -6.58
N TYR A 78 -24.56 2.78 -6.13
CA TYR A 78 -24.79 2.45 -4.71
C TYR A 78 -23.66 1.67 -4.03
N MET A 79 -22.61 1.27 -4.76
CA MET A 79 -21.50 0.53 -4.18
C MET A 79 -20.73 1.38 -3.16
N ARG A 80 -20.49 0.86 -1.95
CA ARG A 80 -19.66 1.52 -0.94
C ARG A 80 -18.19 1.35 -1.36
N SER A 81 -17.48 2.45 -1.60
CA SER A 81 -16.03 2.45 -1.86
C SER A 81 -15.31 3.16 -0.70
N PHE A 82 -14.06 2.80 -0.43
CA PHE A 82 -13.24 3.38 0.64
C PHE A 82 -12.81 4.84 0.40
N GLY A 83 -13.41 5.52 -0.58
CA GLY A 83 -13.07 6.88 -0.99
C GLY A 83 -14.26 7.82 -0.81
N LYS A 84 -14.59 8.18 0.43
CA LYS A 84 -15.18 9.49 0.70
C LYS A 84 -14.67 9.97 2.05
N GLY A 85 -13.66 10.83 2.04
CA GLY A 85 -13.53 11.84 3.08
C GLY A 85 -14.77 12.74 2.96
N VAL A 86 -15.77 12.52 3.82
CA VAL A 86 -16.91 13.43 3.91
C VAL A 86 -16.45 14.60 4.75
N ILE A 87 -16.12 15.71 4.10
CA ILE A 87 -15.98 16.98 4.80
C ILE A 87 -17.40 17.49 5.01
N ASP A 88 -17.80 17.66 6.27
CA ASP A 88 -19.07 18.31 6.59
C ASP A 88 -18.94 19.82 6.33
N SER A 89 -19.25 20.24 5.10
CA SER A 89 -19.34 21.66 4.75
C SER A 89 -20.77 22.02 4.37
N LYS A 90 -21.32 23.05 5.03
CA LYS A 90 -22.64 23.62 4.67
C LYS A 90 -22.66 24.21 3.26
N ASN A 91 -21.49 24.60 2.73
CA ASN A 91 -21.34 25.11 1.37
C ASN A 91 -20.90 23.99 0.43
N ARG A 92 -21.73 23.74 -0.61
CA ARG A 92 -21.55 22.68 -1.62
C ARG A 92 -20.50 23.01 -2.70
N ARG A 93 -19.75 24.09 -2.51
CA ARG A 93 -18.58 24.50 -3.30
C ARG A 93 -17.47 24.73 -2.27
N GLY A 94 -16.48 23.85 -2.23
CA GLY A 94 -15.35 23.99 -1.33
C GLY A 94 -14.51 25.21 -1.74
N LEU A 95 -14.05 25.97 -0.74
CA LEU A 95 -13.29 27.23 -0.83
C LEU A 95 -13.87 28.28 -1.81
#